data_AF-A0A7X7RLB3-F1
#
_entry.id   AF-A0A7X7RLB3-F1
#
_cell.length_a   1.000
_cell.length_b   1.000
_cell.length_c   1.000
_cell.angle_alpha   90.00
_cell.angle_beta   90.00
_cell.angle_gamma   90.00
#
_symmetry.space_group_name_H-M   'P 1'
#
loop_
_entity.id
_entity.type
_entity.pdbx_description
1 polymer ?
#
loop_
_entity_poly.entity_id
_entity_poly.type
_entity_poly.pdbx_seq_one_letter_code
_entity_poly.pdbx_strand_id
1 'polypeptide(L)'
;MAFHQRVAMTATVLAVALIGGFLMWRQREARQQDERRERVRVEEASRQAARARRAAAAPKQAAVPGPSAGGRASESTGAKQPDKKPKRPRAAAQAGTAPPAPGSAEAVTLALDRLLDDEAYDKLVIEAKKLIKHPNPEVRSRVAFALHWAGLQGLAELTSMLGDPDPEVAQEALDYWKTALSDIENPADKAAMLDAAYTVTGDHTDGQVLEDLLSEFTFVDDELIAAAHLAEMAGQSKNPAHAEAFIEALDGISQPDETSKTVQEAIANVKKWERQERRERAEQEQE
;
A
#
# COMPACT_ATOMS: atom_id res chain seq x y z
N MET A 1 -8.00 50.18 -46.79
CA MET A 1 -7.04 49.26 -46.13
C MET A 1 -7.39 48.90 -44.68
N ALA A 2 -8.09 49.74 -43.91
CA ALA A 2 -8.38 49.47 -42.49
C ALA A 2 -9.40 48.33 -42.20
N PHE A 3 -10.27 47.95 -43.14
CA PHE A 3 -11.32 46.96 -42.90
C PHE A 3 -10.81 45.50 -42.98
N HIS A 4 -9.97 45.19 -43.97
CA HIS A 4 -9.36 43.85 -44.10
C HIS A 4 -8.36 43.54 -42.98
N GLN A 5 -7.67 44.55 -42.44
CA GLN A 5 -6.75 44.38 -41.30
C GLN A 5 -7.48 44.04 -40.00
N ARG A 6 -8.67 44.63 -39.77
CA ARG A 6 -9.51 44.34 -38.60
C ARG A 6 -10.11 42.94 -38.65
N VAL A 7 -10.61 42.51 -39.81
CA VAL A 7 -11.15 41.15 -40.02
C VAL A 7 -10.07 40.08 -39.85
N ALA A 8 -8.86 40.32 -40.38
CA ALA A 8 -7.74 39.41 -40.22
C ALA A 8 -7.31 39.27 -38.75
N MET A 9 -7.21 40.38 -37.99
CA MET A 9 -6.84 40.31 -36.58
C MET A 9 -7.89 39.61 -35.71
N THR A 10 -9.19 39.81 -35.96
CA THR A 10 -10.26 39.09 -35.24
C THR A 10 -10.26 37.59 -35.52
N ALA A 11 -9.94 37.18 -36.74
CA ALA A 11 -9.85 35.76 -37.10
C ALA A 11 -8.68 35.06 -36.41
N THR A 12 -7.52 35.71 -36.29
CA THR A 12 -6.34 35.15 -35.62
C THR A 12 -6.55 35.01 -34.11
N VAL A 13 -7.19 35.99 -33.45
CA VAL A 13 -7.49 35.94 -32.02
C VAL A 13 -8.48 34.82 -31.69
N LEU A 14 -9.51 34.63 -32.52
CA LEU A 14 -10.45 33.51 -32.37
C LEU A 14 -9.77 32.15 -32.60
N ALA A 15 -8.87 32.03 -33.59
CA ALA A 15 -8.13 30.80 -33.83
C ALA A 15 -7.20 30.43 -32.66
N VAL A 16 -6.49 31.41 -32.08
CA VAL A 16 -5.62 31.18 -30.91
C VAL A 16 -6.43 30.81 -29.67
N ALA A 17 -7.59 31.44 -29.46
CA ALA A 17 -8.48 31.10 -28.35
C ALA A 17 -9.07 29.67 -28.48
N LEU A 18 -9.44 29.25 -29.69
CA LEU A 18 -9.93 27.89 -29.95
C LEU A 18 -8.83 26.83 -29.77
N ILE A 19 -7.60 27.11 -30.21
CA ILE A 19 -6.45 26.21 -29.99
C ILE A 19 -6.11 26.12 -28.50
N GLY A 20 -6.10 27.26 -27.79
CA GLY A 20 -5.88 27.31 -26.34
C GLY A 20 -6.96 26.52 -25.58
N GLY A 21 -8.23 26.70 -25.93
CA GLY A 21 -9.35 25.95 -25.36
C GLY A 21 -9.26 24.45 -25.64
N PHE A 22 -8.88 24.04 -26.85
CA PHE A 22 -8.68 22.64 -27.21
C PHE A 22 -7.52 21.98 -26.46
N LEU A 23 -6.40 22.69 -26.28
CA LEU A 23 -5.26 22.19 -25.50
C LEU A 23 -5.62 22.06 -24.02
N MET A 24 -6.34 23.04 -23.45
CA MET A 24 -6.79 22.99 -22.06
C MET A 24 -7.80 21.86 -21.82
N TRP A 25 -8.73 21.65 -22.76
CA TRP A 25 -9.67 20.54 -22.74
C TRP A 25 -8.96 19.18 -22.82
N ARG A 26 -8.01 19.03 -23.73
CA ARG A 26 -7.22 17.79 -23.88
C ARG A 26 -6.37 17.50 -22.64
N GLN A 27 -5.82 18.52 -21.99
CA GLN A 27 -5.07 18.38 -20.76
C GLN A 27 -5.96 17.99 -19.57
N ARG A 28 -7.20 18.49 -19.55
CA ARG A 28 -8.22 18.11 -18.56
C ARG A 28 -8.68 16.66 -18.76
N GLU A 29 -8.88 16.21 -20.00
CA GLU A 29 -9.21 14.82 -20.29
C GLU A 29 -8.09 13.85 -19.91
N ALA A 30 -6.83 14.22 -20.14
CA ALA A 30 -5.69 13.42 -19.72
C ALA A 30 -5.65 13.23 -18.19
N ARG A 31 -5.84 14.32 -17.43
CA ARG A 31 -5.93 14.25 -15.96
C ARG A 31 -7.09 13.38 -15.48
N GLN A 32 -8.27 13.53 -16.09
CA GLN A 32 -9.43 12.70 -15.74
C GLN A 32 -9.24 11.23 -16.11
N GLN A 33 -8.48 10.92 -17.17
CA GLN A 33 -8.14 9.55 -17.50
C GLN A 33 -7.13 8.96 -16.53
N ASP A 34 -6.14 9.73 -16.10
CA ASP A 34 -5.17 9.29 -15.10
C ASP A 34 -5.83 9.06 -13.74
N GLU A 35 -6.68 9.99 -13.27
CA GLU A 35 -7.47 9.82 -12.05
C GLU A 35 -8.41 8.61 -12.13
N ARG A 36 -9.05 8.35 -13.29
CA ARG A 36 -9.88 7.16 -13.48
C ARG A 36 -9.05 5.87 -13.47
N ARG A 37 -7.89 5.87 -14.11
CA ARG A 37 -6.98 4.71 -14.10
C ARG A 37 -6.46 4.45 -12.70
N GLU A 38 -6.11 5.49 -11.97
CA GLU A 38 -5.71 5.43 -10.58
C GLU A 38 -6.82 4.85 -9.72
N ARG A 39 -8.04 5.39 -9.78
CA ARG A 39 -9.21 4.82 -9.07
C ARG A 39 -9.43 3.34 -9.38
N VAL A 40 -9.38 2.95 -10.66
CA VAL A 40 -9.51 1.54 -11.06
C VAL A 40 -8.38 0.69 -10.49
N ARG A 41 -7.14 1.19 -10.47
CA ARG A 41 -5.99 0.48 -9.89
C ARG A 41 -6.12 0.31 -8.39
N VAL A 42 -6.54 1.36 -7.67
CA VAL A 42 -6.75 1.28 -6.22
C VAL A 42 -7.88 0.30 -5.91
N GLU A 43 -8.99 0.36 -6.66
CA GLU A 43 -10.09 -0.59 -6.53
C GLU A 43 -9.68 -2.03 -6.85
N GLU A 44 -8.80 -2.23 -7.84
CA GLU A 44 -8.24 -3.55 -8.15
C GLU A 44 -7.30 -4.06 -7.05
N ALA A 45 -6.47 -3.19 -6.49
CA ALA A 45 -5.59 -3.50 -5.36
C ALA A 45 -6.40 -3.88 -4.12
N SER A 46 -7.44 -3.13 -3.79
CA SER A 46 -8.33 -3.41 -2.65
C SER A 46 -9.14 -4.70 -2.87
N ARG A 47 -9.64 -4.94 -4.09
CA ARG A 47 -10.27 -6.23 -4.46
C ARG A 47 -9.29 -7.40 -4.40
N GLN A 48 -8.05 -7.21 -4.82
CA GLN A 48 -7.01 -8.24 -4.75
C GLN A 48 -6.67 -8.56 -3.28
N ALA A 49 -6.57 -7.53 -2.42
CA ALA A 49 -6.42 -7.70 -0.98
C ALA A 49 -7.62 -8.46 -0.38
N ALA A 50 -8.85 -8.08 -0.70
CA ALA A 50 -10.06 -8.77 -0.25
C ALA A 50 -10.13 -10.24 -0.70
N ARG A 51 -9.62 -10.57 -1.90
CA ARG A 51 -9.48 -11.95 -2.38
C ARG A 51 -8.41 -12.71 -1.59
N ALA A 52 -7.28 -12.07 -1.28
CA ALA A 52 -6.24 -12.65 -0.45
C ALA A 52 -6.77 -12.98 0.96
N ARG A 53 -7.62 -12.12 1.55
CA ARG A 53 -8.32 -12.40 2.81
C ARG A 53 -9.14 -13.69 2.75
N ARG A 54 -9.95 -13.86 1.70
CA ARG A 54 -10.76 -15.09 1.52
C ARG A 54 -9.90 -16.34 1.36
N ALA A 55 -8.74 -16.21 0.73
CA ALA A 55 -7.79 -17.32 0.58
C ALA A 55 -7.06 -17.65 1.89
N ALA A 56 -6.73 -16.64 2.70
CA ALA A 56 -6.10 -16.80 4.00
C ALA A 56 -7.06 -17.37 5.07
N ALA A 57 -8.35 -17.07 4.98
CA ALA A 57 -9.40 -17.58 5.86
C ALA A 57 -9.85 -19.03 5.54
N ALA A 58 -9.38 -19.63 4.45
CA ALA A 58 -9.70 -21.02 4.10
C ALA A 58 -8.90 -22.00 4.97
N PRO A 59 -9.51 -23.07 5.51
CA PRO A 59 -8.81 -24.04 6.33
C PRO A 59 -7.73 -24.76 5.50
N LYS A 60 -6.46 -24.58 5.89
CA LYS A 60 -5.31 -25.25 5.27
C LYS A 60 -5.44 -26.76 5.50
N GLN A 61 -5.81 -27.52 4.46
CA GLN A 61 -5.55 -28.95 4.45
C GLN A 61 -4.03 -29.17 4.52
N ALA A 62 -3.61 -29.89 5.54
CA ALA A 62 -2.21 -30.12 5.88
C ALA A 62 -1.46 -30.79 4.71
N ALA A 63 -0.52 -30.06 4.11
CA ALA A 63 0.52 -30.63 3.28
C ALA A 63 1.65 -31.14 4.19
N VAL A 64 1.89 -32.44 4.13
CA VAL A 64 2.90 -33.18 4.89
C VAL A 64 4.33 -32.74 4.49
N PRO A 65 5.24 -32.44 5.43
CA PRO A 65 6.63 -32.12 5.10
C PRO A 65 7.48 -33.41 5.02
N GLY A 66 8.19 -33.57 3.89
CA GLY A 66 9.27 -34.56 3.71
C GLY A 66 10.66 -33.96 4.01
N PRO A 67 11.68 -34.81 4.25
CA PRO A 67 12.72 -34.54 5.24
C PRO A 67 13.96 -33.77 4.72
N SER A 68 14.60 -33.17 5.73
CA SER A 68 15.83 -32.38 5.73
C SER A 68 17.10 -33.15 5.32
N ALA A 69 17.98 -32.45 4.58
CA ALA A 69 19.44 -32.62 4.56
C ALA A 69 20.00 -31.18 4.44
N GLY A 70 20.97 -30.68 5.19
CA GLY A 70 22.00 -31.27 6.04
C GLY A 70 23.30 -30.49 5.79
N GLY A 71 23.76 -29.74 6.80
CA GLY A 71 25.10 -29.11 6.87
C GLY A 71 25.14 -27.64 6.44
N ARG A 72 25.93 -26.75 7.04
CA ARG A 72 26.90 -26.85 8.14
C ARG A 72 27.17 -25.42 8.61
N ALA A 73 27.28 -25.24 9.92
CA ALA A 73 27.60 -23.98 10.57
C ALA A 73 28.97 -23.41 10.15
N SER A 74 29.10 -22.09 10.12
CA SER A 74 30.35 -21.40 10.38
C SER A 74 30.07 -20.08 11.09
N GLU A 75 30.54 -20.00 12.34
CA GLU A 75 30.65 -18.77 13.12
C GLU A 75 31.60 -17.79 12.42
N SER A 76 31.26 -16.51 12.41
CA SER A 76 32.26 -15.46 12.59
C SER A 76 31.65 -14.23 13.27
N THR A 77 32.15 -14.00 14.47
CA THR A 77 32.12 -12.79 15.29
C THR A 77 32.33 -11.47 14.53
N GLY A 78 31.71 -10.39 15.01
CA GLY A 78 32.31 -9.05 14.87
C GLY A 78 31.32 -7.90 14.77
N ALA A 79 30.93 -7.34 15.92
CA ALA A 79 30.28 -6.04 16.00
C ALA A 79 31.15 -4.93 15.40
N LYS A 80 30.54 -4.02 14.61
CA LYS A 80 30.85 -2.59 14.57
C LYS A 80 29.83 -1.82 13.71
N GLN A 81 29.07 -0.98 14.38
CA GLN A 81 28.36 0.17 13.83
C GLN A 81 29.35 1.11 13.10
N PRO A 82 28.92 1.81 12.04
CA PRO A 82 29.00 3.26 12.15
C PRO A 82 27.83 4.01 11.51
N ASP A 83 27.44 5.10 12.17
CA ASP A 83 26.76 6.25 11.59
C ASP A 83 27.39 6.70 10.28
N LYS A 84 26.56 6.91 9.24
CA LYS A 84 26.55 8.10 8.35
C LYS A 84 25.59 7.91 7.16
N LYS A 85 24.75 8.93 6.95
CA LYS A 85 23.88 9.18 5.78
C LYS A 85 24.41 8.60 4.45
N PRO A 86 23.61 7.91 3.63
CA PRO A 86 24.07 7.53 2.29
C PRO A 86 23.96 8.73 1.35
N LYS A 87 25.12 9.35 1.09
CA LYS A 87 25.32 10.25 -0.05
C LYS A 87 25.56 9.34 -1.27
N ARG A 88 24.67 9.40 -2.27
CA ARG A 88 24.82 8.68 -3.56
C ARG A 88 26.27 8.79 -4.08
N PRO A 89 26.98 7.68 -4.33
CA PRO A 89 28.04 7.70 -5.32
C PRO A 89 27.38 7.63 -6.69
N ARG A 90 27.47 8.73 -7.44
CA ARG A 90 27.19 8.76 -8.87
C ARG A 90 28.18 7.81 -9.54
N ALA A 91 27.75 6.59 -9.86
CA ALA A 91 28.58 5.61 -10.53
C ALA A 91 28.96 6.14 -11.92
N ALA A 92 30.25 6.43 -12.09
CA ALA A 92 30.86 6.51 -13.41
C ALA A 92 30.80 5.10 -14.03
N ALA A 93 30.40 5.02 -15.29
CA ALA A 93 30.37 3.77 -16.05
C ALA A 93 31.74 3.07 -15.99
N GLN A 94 31.82 1.99 -15.20
CA GLN A 94 32.95 1.06 -15.24
C GLN A 94 32.63 -0.01 -16.29
N ALA A 95 33.25 0.14 -17.45
CA ALA A 95 33.43 -0.94 -18.39
C ALA A 95 34.45 -1.91 -17.80
N GLY A 96 34.05 -3.15 -17.48
CA GLY A 96 35.00 -4.22 -17.14
C GLY A 96 34.53 -5.34 -16.20
N THR A 97 33.35 -5.27 -15.59
CA THR A 97 32.86 -6.37 -14.74
C THR A 97 32.32 -7.50 -15.60
N ALA A 98 32.80 -8.73 -15.37
CA ALA A 98 32.20 -9.92 -15.98
C ALA A 98 30.71 -9.96 -15.61
N PRO A 99 29.81 -10.35 -16.53
CA PRO A 99 28.38 -10.40 -16.23
C PRO A 99 28.14 -11.32 -15.02
N PRO A 100 27.20 -10.96 -14.13
CA PRO A 100 26.91 -11.76 -12.94
C PRO A 100 26.52 -13.18 -13.36
N ALA A 101 26.91 -14.16 -12.54
CA ALA A 101 26.61 -15.55 -12.83
C ALA A 101 25.10 -15.75 -13.05
N PRO A 102 24.65 -16.51 -14.07
CA PRO A 102 23.24 -16.76 -14.30
C PRO A 102 22.57 -17.33 -13.04
N GLY A 103 21.51 -16.68 -12.57
CA GLY A 103 20.80 -17.08 -11.35
C GLY A 103 21.42 -16.59 -10.03
N SER A 104 22.49 -15.78 -10.06
CA SER A 104 22.93 -15.06 -8.87
C SER A 104 21.90 -14.01 -8.45
N ALA A 105 21.90 -13.62 -7.17
CA ALA A 105 21.04 -12.56 -6.68
C ALA A 105 21.21 -11.26 -7.49
N GLU A 106 22.46 -10.90 -7.81
CA GLU A 106 22.80 -9.75 -8.65
C GLU A 106 22.24 -9.85 -10.07
N ALA A 107 22.27 -11.03 -10.70
CA ALA A 107 21.69 -11.23 -12.02
C ALA A 107 20.15 -11.12 -11.99
N VAL A 108 19.53 -11.60 -10.91
CA VAL A 108 18.07 -11.56 -10.70
C VAL A 108 17.61 -10.12 -10.43
N THR A 109 18.33 -9.35 -9.61
CA THR A 109 17.97 -7.96 -9.29
C THR A 109 18.23 -7.01 -10.45
N LEU A 110 19.22 -7.28 -11.31
CA LEU A 110 19.50 -6.46 -12.50
C LEU A 110 18.30 -6.35 -13.46
N ALA A 111 17.45 -7.37 -13.52
CA ALA A 111 16.23 -7.33 -14.33
C ALA A 111 15.21 -6.32 -13.76
N LEU A 112 15.05 -6.26 -12.44
CA LEU A 112 14.21 -5.26 -11.78
C LEU A 112 14.77 -3.84 -11.99
N ASP A 113 16.09 -3.69 -11.93
CA ASP A 113 16.77 -2.40 -12.10
C ASP A 113 16.52 -1.82 -13.50
N ARG A 114 16.58 -2.66 -14.54
CA ARG A 114 16.25 -2.23 -15.90
C ARG A 114 14.80 -1.80 -16.04
N LEU A 115 13.87 -2.52 -15.41
CA LEU A 115 12.45 -2.16 -15.44
C LEU A 115 12.19 -0.84 -14.69
N LEU A 116 12.95 -0.56 -13.62
CA LEU A 116 12.92 0.73 -12.93
C LEU A 116 13.48 1.85 -13.81
N ASP A 117 14.63 1.65 -14.43
CA ASP A 117 15.28 2.64 -15.31
C ASP A 117 14.40 2.96 -16.54
N ASP A 118 13.69 1.97 -17.07
CA ASP A 118 12.76 2.13 -18.19
C ASP A 118 11.36 2.64 -17.76
N GLU A 119 11.14 2.90 -16.46
CA GLU A 119 9.84 3.28 -15.87
C GLU A 119 8.69 2.31 -16.26
N ALA A 120 9.01 1.04 -16.48
CA ALA A 120 8.11 0.01 -16.98
C ALA A 120 7.31 -0.64 -15.83
N TYR A 121 6.59 0.15 -15.03
CA TYR A 121 5.99 -0.28 -13.77
C TYR A 121 5.00 -1.46 -13.89
N ASP A 122 4.20 -1.53 -14.95
CA ASP A 122 3.30 -2.67 -15.19
C ASP A 122 4.06 -4.00 -15.29
N LYS A 123 5.22 -4.00 -15.98
CA LYS A 123 6.08 -5.17 -16.11
C LYS A 123 6.85 -5.44 -14.84
N LEU A 124 7.27 -4.38 -14.14
CA LEU A 124 7.95 -4.47 -12.86
C LEU A 124 7.08 -5.20 -11.84
N VAL A 125 5.81 -4.84 -11.69
CA VAL A 125 4.89 -5.50 -10.74
C VAL A 125 4.72 -6.98 -11.08
N ILE A 126 4.62 -7.33 -12.36
CA ILE A 126 4.53 -8.74 -12.80
C ILE A 126 5.81 -9.53 -12.42
N GLU A 127 6.98 -8.92 -12.58
CA GLU A 127 8.25 -9.56 -12.25
C GLU A 127 8.44 -9.66 -10.73
N ALA A 128 8.16 -8.58 -10.00
CA ALA A 128 8.17 -8.52 -8.54
C ALA A 128 7.30 -9.62 -7.92
N LYS A 129 6.09 -9.86 -8.43
CA LYS A 129 5.20 -10.95 -7.99
C LYS A 129 5.86 -12.33 -8.03
N LYS A 130 6.76 -12.59 -8.99
CA LYS A 130 7.48 -13.87 -9.09
C LYS A 130 8.60 -13.98 -8.07
N LEU A 131 9.21 -12.84 -7.73
CA LEU A 131 10.40 -12.74 -6.89
C LEU A 131 10.10 -12.49 -5.41
N ILE A 132 8.86 -12.17 -5.06
CA ILE A 132 8.42 -11.85 -3.70
C ILE A 132 8.61 -13.01 -2.70
N LYS A 133 8.74 -14.25 -3.19
CA LYS A 133 9.03 -15.45 -2.38
C LYS A 133 10.42 -16.02 -2.66
N HIS A 134 11.30 -15.22 -3.25
CA HIS A 134 12.66 -15.66 -3.56
C HIS A 134 13.40 -16.04 -2.27
N PRO A 135 14.19 -17.14 -2.24
CA PRO A 135 14.84 -17.61 -1.01
C PRO A 135 15.86 -16.62 -0.44
N ASN A 136 16.53 -15.84 -1.29
CA ASN A 136 17.48 -14.81 -0.83
C ASN A 136 16.73 -13.54 -0.37
N PRO A 137 16.88 -13.10 0.90
CA PRO A 137 16.28 -11.87 1.42
C PRO A 137 16.74 -10.60 0.70
N GLU A 138 17.98 -10.52 0.20
CA GLU A 138 18.45 -9.35 -0.56
C GLU A 138 17.63 -9.14 -1.85
N VAL A 139 17.21 -10.23 -2.49
CA VAL A 139 16.33 -10.16 -3.67
C VAL A 139 14.95 -9.68 -3.26
N ARG A 140 14.42 -10.14 -2.11
CA ARG A 140 13.11 -9.71 -1.60
C ARG A 140 13.16 -8.23 -1.18
N SER A 141 14.17 -7.79 -0.45
CA SER A 141 14.43 -6.37 -0.17
C SER A 141 14.45 -5.52 -1.45
N ARG A 142 15.15 -5.99 -2.50
CA ARG A 142 15.14 -5.29 -3.80
C ARG A 142 13.76 -5.25 -4.45
N VAL A 143 12.96 -6.31 -4.31
CA VAL A 143 11.57 -6.32 -4.75
C VAL A 143 10.75 -5.27 -4.00
N ALA A 144 10.87 -5.15 -2.68
CA ALA A 144 10.19 -4.11 -1.89
C ALA A 144 10.56 -2.71 -2.39
N PHE A 145 11.84 -2.45 -2.58
CA PHE A 145 12.31 -1.18 -3.17
C PHE A 145 11.73 -0.93 -4.56
N ALA A 146 11.70 -1.94 -5.43
CA ALA A 146 11.18 -1.77 -6.78
C ALA A 146 9.67 -1.45 -6.78
N LEU A 147 8.91 -2.13 -5.92
CA LEU A 147 7.48 -1.90 -5.75
C LEU A 147 7.17 -0.52 -5.17
N HIS A 148 8.02 0.00 -4.28
CA HIS A 148 7.91 1.37 -3.77
C HIS A 148 7.86 2.40 -4.90
N TRP A 149 8.74 2.28 -5.89
CA TRP A 149 8.76 3.18 -7.06
C TRP A 149 7.58 2.99 -8.00
N ALA A 150 6.94 1.81 -8.00
CA ALA A 150 5.69 1.60 -8.73
C ALA A 150 4.47 2.27 -8.03
N GLY A 151 4.66 2.85 -6.84
CA GLY A 151 3.62 3.55 -6.09
C GLY A 151 2.42 2.66 -5.80
N LEU A 152 1.20 3.19 -6.01
CA LEU A 152 -0.05 2.47 -5.77
C LEU A 152 -0.17 1.15 -6.57
N GLN A 153 0.54 1.01 -7.70
CA GLN A 153 0.54 -0.24 -8.48
C GLN A 153 1.29 -1.37 -7.75
N GLY A 154 2.32 -1.02 -6.97
CA GLY A 154 3.10 -1.97 -6.19
C GLY A 154 2.53 -2.24 -4.79
N LEU A 155 1.56 -1.43 -4.35
CA LEU A 155 1.10 -1.39 -2.97
C LEU A 155 0.53 -2.73 -2.47
N ALA A 156 -0.30 -3.40 -3.26
CA ALA A 156 -0.86 -4.70 -2.87
C ALA A 156 0.23 -5.76 -2.62
N GLU A 157 1.31 -5.71 -3.39
CA GLU A 157 2.42 -6.64 -3.23
C GLU A 157 3.29 -6.24 -2.04
N LEU A 158 3.55 -4.94 -1.83
CA LEU A 158 4.18 -4.44 -0.60
C LEU A 158 3.42 -4.87 0.66
N THR A 159 2.09 -4.82 0.66
CA THR A 159 1.27 -5.29 1.78
C THR A 159 1.51 -6.75 2.09
N SER A 160 1.67 -7.60 1.07
CA SER A 160 1.97 -9.02 1.28
C SER A 160 3.35 -9.27 1.88
N MET A 161 4.30 -8.34 1.71
CA MET A 161 5.66 -8.40 2.25
C MET A 161 5.76 -7.95 3.70
N LEU A 162 4.71 -7.36 4.28
CA LEU A 162 4.70 -6.99 5.70
C LEU A 162 4.84 -8.22 6.61
N GLY A 163 4.48 -9.40 6.11
CA GLY A 163 4.68 -10.68 6.78
C GLY A 163 5.92 -11.46 6.28
N ASP A 164 6.94 -10.79 5.72
CA ASP A 164 8.17 -11.46 5.28
C ASP A 164 8.83 -12.19 6.47
N PRO A 165 9.33 -13.43 6.28
CA PRO A 165 10.01 -14.16 7.34
C PRO A 165 11.33 -13.51 7.79
N ASP A 166 11.93 -12.66 6.96
CA ASP A 166 13.08 -11.85 7.32
C ASP A 166 12.60 -10.50 7.89
N PRO A 167 12.90 -10.20 9.17
CA PRO A 167 12.40 -8.99 9.82
C PRO A 167 12.98 -7.69 9.23
N GLU A 168 14.18 -7.73 8.64
CA GLU A 168 14.76 -6.55 7.98
C GLU A 168 13.98 -6.26 6.69
N VAL A 169 13.65 -7.30 5.91
CA VAL A 169 12.83 -7.16 4.70
C VAL A 169 11.41 -6.70 5.04
N ALA A 170 10.81 -7.25 6.10
CA ALA A 170 9.47 -6.84 6.55
C ALA A 170 9.45 -5.36 6.98
N GLN A 171 10.49 -4.90 7.69
CA GLN A 171 10.61 -3.50 8.10
C GLN A 171 10.82 -2.56 6.90
N GLU A 172 11.68 -2.93 5.94
CA GLU A 172 11.84 -2.14 4.71
C GLU A 172 10.53 -2.06 3.92
N ALA A 173 9.81 -3.17 3.80
CA ALA A 173 8.50 -3.20 3.16
C ALA A 173 7.50 -2.29 3.89
N LEU A 174 7.50 -2.27 5.23
CA LEU A 174 6.67 -1.39 6.04
C LEU A 174 6.96 0.09 5.77
N ASP A 175 8.23 0.48 5.74
CA ASP A 175 8.64 1.87 5.50
C ASP A 175 8.19 2.35 4.10
N TYR A 176 8.38 1.50 3.09
CA TYR A 176 7.92 1.78 1.73
C TYR A 176 6.40 1.78 1.61
N TRP A 177 5.73 0.86 2.30
CA TRP A 177 4.27 0.75 2.32
C TRP A 177 3.62 1.99 2.94
N LYS A 178 4.15 2.50 4.08
CA LYS A 178 3.66 3.74 4.71
C LYS A 178 3.74 4.95 3.77
N THR A 179 4.81 5.04 2.99
CA THR A 179 4.97 6.12 2.01
C THR A 179 3.93 6.04 0.89
N ALA A 180 3.62 4.83 0.40
CA ALA A 180 2.60 4.66 -0.63
C ALA A 180 1.17 4.77 -0.07
N LEU A 181 0.96 4.44 1.20
CA LEU A 181 -0.34 4.55 1.88
C LEU A 181 -0.79 6.01 1.97
N SER A 182 0.13 6.96 2.20
CA SER A 182 -0.22 8.39 2.29
C SER A 182 -0.77 8.98 1.00
N ASP A 183 -0.53 8.32 -0.14
CA ASP A 183 -1.01 8.76 -1.45
C ASP A 183 -2.44 8.28 -1.75
N ILE A 184 -3.04 7.45 -0.89
CA ILE A 184 -4.42 6.98 -1.08
C ILE A 184 -5.42 8.05 -0.62
N GLU A 185 -6.06 8.69 -1.58
CA GLU A 185 -7.08 9.72 -1.31
C GLU A 185 -8.46 9.12 -0.97
N ASN A 186 -8.78 7.92 -1.44
CA ASN A 186 -10.09 7.32 -1.21
C ASN A 186 -10.17 6.69 0.19
N PRO A 187 -11.11 7.12 1.07
CA PRO A 187 -11.20 6.59 2.44
C PRO A 187 -11.47 5.08 2.49
N ALA A 188 -12.31 4.55 1.60
CA ALA A 188 -12.63 3.11 1.54
C ALA A 188 -11.40 2.28 1.18
N ASP A 189 -10.63 2.75 0.21
CA ASP A 189 -9.42 2.05 -0.20
C ASP A 189 -8.32 2.13 0.86
N LYS A 190 -8.17 3.28 1.53
CA LYS A 190 -7.21 3.45 2.63
C LYS A 190 -7.54 2.52 3.80
N ALA A 191 -8.80 2.50 4.24
CA ALA A 191 -9.27 1.62 5.30
C ALA A 191 -9.08 0.13 4.94
N ALA A 192 -9.41 -0.26 3.69
CA ALA A 192 -9.20 -1.62 3.22
C ALA A 192 -7.72 -2.01 3.22
N MET A 193 -6.82 -1.07 2.91
CA MET A 193 -5.38 -1.30 2.89
C MET A 193 -4.80 -1.44 4.31
N LEU A 194 -5.23 -0.60 5.25
CA LEU A 194 -4.85 -0.69 6.68
C LEU A 194 -5.26 -2.04 7.29
N ASP A 195 -6.49 -2.46 7.04
CA ASP A 195 -7.00 -3.75 7.51
C ASP A 195 -6.32 -4.94 6.77
N ALA A 196 -5.99 -4.78 5.49
CA ALA A 196 -5.19 -5.78 4.78
C ALA A 196 -3.78 -5.94 5.37
N ALA A 197 -3.13 -4.85 5.77
CA ALA A 197 -1.84 -4.90 6.45
C ALA A 197 -1.95 -5.70 7.76
N TYR A 198 -2.94 -5.38 8.60
CA TYR A 198 -3.19 -6.12 9.83
C TYR A 198 -3.55 -7.59 9.57
N THR A 199 -4.28 -7.90 8.50
CA THR A 199 -4.58 -9.30 8.14
C THR A 199 -3.30 -10.10 7.82
N VAL A 200 -2.30 -9.46 7.20
CA VAL A 200 -1.05 -10.13 6.82
C VAL A 200 -0.16 -10.37 8.04
N THR A 201 -0.04 -9.39 8.93
CA THR A 201 0.84 -9.45 10.11
C THR A 201 0.15 -10.11 11.32
N GLY A 202 -1.17 -9.95 11.43
CA GLY A 202 -2.04 -10.58 12.42
C GLY A 202 -1.66 -10.25 13.87
N ASP A 203 -1.84 -11.23 14.75
CA ASP A 203 -1.47 -11.13 16.17
C ASP A 203 0.04 -10.94 16.41
N HIS A 204 0.87 -11.10 15.39
CA HIS A 204 2.32 -10.87 15.44
C HIS A 204 2.73 -9.43 15.09
N THR A 205 1.77 -8.57 14.73
CA THR A 205 2.01 -7.14 14.54
C THR A 205 2.64 -6.57 15.80
N ASP A 206 3.77 -5.87 15.65
CA ASP A 206 4.39 -5.16 16.77
C ASP A 206 3.47 -4.06 17.31
N GLY A 207 3.54 -3.77 18.60
CA GLY A 207 2.68 -2.77 19.25
C GLY A 207 2.80 -1.39 18.61
N GLN A 208 4.01 -0.93 18.29
CA GLN A 208 4.21 0.36 17.63
C GLN A 208 3.61 0.37 16.22
N VAL A 209 3.75 -0.76 15.50
CA VAL A 209 3.17 -0.89 14.16
C VAL A 209 1.65 -0.89 14.23
N LEU A 210 1.06 -1.55 15.23
CA LEU A 210 -0.39 -1.51 15.45
C LEU A 210 -0.86 -0.08 15.77
N GLU A 211 -0.18 0.63 16.66
CA GLU A 211 -0.50 2.03 16.99
C GLU A 211 -0.42 2.94 15.76
N ASP A 212 0.59 2.75 14.92
CA ASP A 212 0.74 3.50 13.67
C ASP A 212 -0.43 3.19 12.71
N LEU A 213 -0.84 1.92 12.57
CA LEU A 213 -1.99 1.54 11.76
C LEU A 213 -3.29 2.15 12.27
N LEU A 214 -3.52 2.12 13.59
CA LEU A 214 -4.69 2.70 14.22
C LEU A 214 -4.70 4.23 14.10
N SER A 215 -3.54 4.87 14.21
CA SER A 215 -3.39 6.31 13.99
C SER A 215 -3.74 6.69 12.55
N GLU A 216 -3.37 5.88 11.56
CA GLU A 216 -3.72 6.12 10.16
C GLU A 216 -5.22 6.00 9.87
N PHE A 217 -5.98 5.24 10.66
CA PHE A 217 -7.45 5.22 10.58
C PHE A 217 -8.09 6.58 10.92
N THR A 218 -7.42 7.43 11.70
CA THR A 218 -7.91 8.79 12.00
C THR A 218 -7.93 9.71 10.77
N PHE A 219 -7.19 9.34 9.72
CA PHE A 219 -7.17 10.04 8.42
C PHE A 219 -8.11 9.39 7.39
N VAL A 220 -8.98 8.46 7.80
CA VAL A 220 -10.07 7.95 6.98
C VAL A 220 -11.28 8.85 7.23
N ASP A 221 -11.53 9.79 6.30
CA ASP A 221 -12.56 10.83 6.46
C ASP A 221 -14.00 10.31 6.69
N ASP A 222 -14.27 9.05 6.35
CA ASP A 222 -15.55 8.40 6.61
C ASP A 222 -15.45 7.49 7.83
N GLU A 223 -15.94 7.98 8.97
CA GLU A 223 -15.94 7.27 10.24
C GLU A 223 -16.73 5.94 10.19
N LEU A 224 -17.79 5.83 9.37
CA LEU A 224 -18.53 4.57 9.22
C LEU A 224 -17.67 3.50 8.53
N ILE A 225 -16.87 3.92 7.54
CA ILE A 225 -15.94 3.03 6.85
C ILE A 225 -14.80 2.62 7.80
N ALA A 226 -14.20 3.58 8.51
CA ALA A 226 -13.15 3.31 9.47
C ALA A 226 -13.61 2.33 10.56
N ALA A 227 -14.79 2.59 11.16
CA ALA A 227 -15.38 1.77 12.20
C ALA A 227 -15.64 0.33 11.75
N ALA A 228 -16.17 0.13 10.52
CA ALA A 228 -16.44 -1.18 9.99
C ALA A 228 -15.17 -2.04 9.85
N HIS A 229 -14.08 -1.44 9.34
CA HIS A 229 -12.79 -2.11 9.18
C HIS A 229 -12.09 -2.37 10.52
N LEU A 230 -12.09 -1.41 11.44
CA LEU A 230 -11.57 -1.60 12.79
C LEU A 230 -12.31 -2.72 13.53
N ALA A 231 -13.64 -2.81 13.39
CA ALA A 231 -14.43 -3.87 13.99
C ALA A 231 -14.11 -5.26 13.40
N GLU A 232 -13.80 -5.32 12.10
CA GLU A 232 -13.33 -6.56 11.45
C GLU A 232 -11.96 -6.98 12.01
N MET A 233 -10.98 -6.07 12.04
CA MET A 233 -9.64 -6.33 12.58
C MET A 233 -9.70 -6.78 14.04
N ALA A 234 -10.46 -6.06 14.87
CA ALA A 234 -10.64 -6.37 16.28
C ALA A 234 -11.26 -7.76 16.49
N GLY A 235 -12.21 -8.15 15.63
CA GLY A 235 -12.84 -9.47 15.65
C GLY A 235 -11.92 -10.62 15.20
N GLN A 236 -10.87 -10.33 14.44
CA GLN A 236 -9.87 -11.31 14.00
C GLN A 236 -8.78 -11.56 15.05
N SER A 237 -8.43 -10.52 15.82
CA SER A 237 -7.37 -10.55 16.82
C SER A 237 -7.68 -11.53 17.96
N LYS A 238 -6.65 -12.28 18.38
CA LYS A 238 -6.68 -13.08 19.62
C LYS A 238 -5.64 -12.60 20.62
N ASN A 239 -4.86 -11.58 20.27
CA ASN A 239 -3.85 -10.99 21.13
C ASN A 239 -4.52 -10.04 22.16
N PRO A 240 -4.43 -10.32 23.47
CA PRO A 240 -5.01 -9.47 24.51
C PRO A 240 -4.43 -8.04 24.52
N ALA A 241 -3.16 -7.86 24.13
CA ALA A 241 -2.56 -6.53 24.05
C ALA A 241 -3.15 -5.71 22.89
N HIS A 242 -3.48 -6.36 21.77
CA HIS A 242 -4.16 -5.69 20.66
C HIS A 242 -5.61 -5.36 21.01
N ALA A 243 -6.26 -6.18 21.85
CA ALA A 243 -7.65 -6.00 22.22
C ALA A 243 -7.91 -4.63 22.87
N GLU A 244 -7.02 -4.17 23.75
CA GLU A 244 -7.14 -2.86 24.39
C GLU A 244 -7.06 -1.72 23.37
N ALA A 245 -6.06 -1.75 22.48
CA ALA A 245 -5.89 -0.74 21.44
C ALA A 245 -7.09 -0.68 20.47
N PHE A 246 -7.66 -1.84 20.11
CA PHE A 246 -8.87 -1.88 19.29
C PHE A 246 -10.11 -1.36 20.02
N ILE A 247 -10.26 -1.65 21.31
CA ILE A 247 -11.37 -1.12 22.11
C ILE A 247 -11.29 0.40 22.13
N GLU A 248 -10.13 0.97 22.44
CA GLU A 248 -9.91 2.42 22.45
C GLU A 248 -10.24 3.06 21.10
N ALA A 249 -9.77 2.49 19.99
CA ALA A 249 -10.05 3.01 18.66
C ALA A 249 -11.55 2.96 18.29
N LEU A 250 -12.26 1.88 18.64
CA LEU A 250 -13.69 1.72 18.35
C LEU A 250 -14.58 2.61 19.24
N ASP A 251 -14.23 2.75 20.51
CA ASP A 251 -14.94 3.63 21.45
C ASP A 251 -14.73 5.09 21.06
N GLY A 252 -13.51 5.48 20.66
CA GLY A 252 -13.21 6.82 20.17
C GLY A 252 -14.07 7.28 18.99
N ILE A 253 -14.52 6.34 18.13
CA ILE A 253 -15.44 6.64 17.02
C ILE A 253 -16.89 6.67 17.49
N SER A 254 -17.35 5.64 18.20
CA SER A 254 -18.79 5.43 18.44
C SER A 254 -19.34 6.08 19.71
N GLN A 255 -18.52 6.19 20.76
CA GLN A 255 -18.90 6.69 22.08
C GLN A 255 -17.67 7.26 22.81
N PRO A 256 -17.18 8.45 22.47
CA PRO A 256 -15.92 8.99 23.02
C PRO A 256 -15.92 9.18 24.55
N ASP A 257 -17.11 9.21 25.19
CA ASP A 257 -17.28 9.38 26.64
C ASP A 257 -17.52 8.05 27.40
N GLU A 258 -17.69 6.91 26.72
CA GLU A 258 -17.94 5.60 27.33
C GLU A 258 -16.84 4.60 26.96
N THR A 259 -16.34 3.84 27.93
CA THR A 259 -15.31 2.82 27.71
C THR A 259 -15.90 1.42 27.77
N SER A 260 -15.84 0.72 26.64
CA SER A 260 -16.17 -0.69 26.52
C SER A 260 -15.17 -1.54 27.30
N LYS A 261 -15.63 -2.66 27.88
CA LYS A 261 -14.76 -3.57 28.63
C LYS A 261 -14.21 -4.71 27.80
N THR A 262 -14.83 -4.94 26.64
CA THR A 262 -14.49 -6.05 25.75
C THR A 262 -14.61 -5.60 24.30
N VAL A 263 -13.84 -6.24 23.41
CA VAL A 263 -13.92 -6.01 21.97
C VAL A 263 -15.34 -6.26 21.45
N GLN A 264 -16.05 -7.26 21.98
CA GLN A 264 -17.41 -7.58 21.56
C GLN A 264 -18.42 -6.48 21.94
N GLU A 265 -18.22 -5.85 23.10
CA GLU A 265 -19.02 -4.69 23.54
C GLU A 265 -18.73 -3.48 22.65
N ALA A 266 -17.46 -3.16 22.40
CA ALA A 266 -17.06 -2.06 21.51
C ALA A 266 -17.64 -2.23 20.09
N ILE A 267 -17.54 -3.43 19.51
CA ILE A 267 -18.14 -3.76 18.21
C ILE A 267 -19.67 -3.61 18.24
N ALA A 268 -20.34 -3.99 19.34
CA ALA A 268 -21.78 -3.85 19.46
C ALA A 268 -22.21 -2.38 19.54
N ASN A 269 -21.44 -1.55 20.25
CA ASN A 269 -21.64 -0.11 20.37
C ASN A 269 -21.47 0.59 19.02
N VAL A 270 -20.39 0.29 18.30
CA VAL A 270 -20.18 0.74 16.91
C VAL A 270 -21.37 0.38 16.02
N LYS A 271 -21.82 -0.88 16.03
CA LYS A 271 -22.98 -1.30 15.22
C LYS A 271 -24.27 -0.57 15.60
N LYS A 272 -24.43 -0.19 16.87
CA LYS A 272 -25.59 0.58 17.33
C LYS A 272 -25.51 2.01 16.81
N TRP A 273 -24.35 2.65 16.93
CA TRP A 273 -24.05 3.97 16.39
C TRP A 273 -24.23 4.02 14.87
N GLU A 274 -23.67 3.07 14.11
CA GLU A 274 -23.84 2.98 12.64
C GLU A 274 -25.31 2.94 12.22
N ARG A 275 -26.16 2.22 12.96
CA ARG A 275 -27.61 2.16 12.70
C ARG A 275 -28.30 3.48 12.97
N GLN A 276 -27.83 4.25 13.95
CA GLN A 276 -28.35 5.56 14.28
C GLN A 276 -27.96 6.58 13.20
N GLU A 277 -26.66 6.68 12.88
CA GLU A 277 -26.13 7.53 11.80
C GLU A 277 -26.88 7.33 10.48
N ARG A 278 -27.07 6.07 10.06
CA ARG A 278 -27.81 5.76 8.83
C ARG A 278 -29.26 6.21 8.84
N ARG A 279 -29.92 6.19 10.01
CA ARG A 279 -31.29 6.69 10.15
C ARG A 279 -31.32 8.21 10.04
N GLU A 280 -30.43 8.89 10.75
CA GLU A 280 -30.35 10.36 10.75
C GLU A 280 -30.04 10.90 9.34
N ARG A 281 -29.11 10.27 8.60
CA ARG A 281 -28.85 10.62 7.20
C ARG A 281 -30.06 10.40 6.29
N ALA A 282 -30.78 9.29 6.45
CA ALA A 282 -31.98 8.98 5.66
C ALA A 282 -33.16 9.92 5.96
N GLU A 283 -33.23 10.47 7.18
CA GLU A 283 -34.20 11.49 7.57
C GLU A 283 -33.85 12.85 6.94
N GLN A 284 -32.57 13.24 6.93
CA GLN A 284 -32.09 14.48 6.30
C GLN A 284 -32.26 14.51 4.77
N GLU A 285 -32.20 13.36 4.09
CA GLU A 285 -32.43 13.27 2.65
C GLU A 285 -33.90 13.39 2.23
N GLN A 286 -34.85 13.33 3.19
CA GLN A 286 -36.29 13.42 2.94
C GLN A 286 -36.87 14.82 3.23
N GLU A 287 -36.08 15.73 3.82
CA GLU A 287 -36.40 17.14 4.05
C GLU A 287 -35.95 18.04 2.89
#